data_AF-A0A1J7GSS0-F1
#
_entry.id   AF-A0A1J7GSS0-F1
#
_cell.length_a   1.000
_cell.length_b   1.000
_cell.length_c   1.000
_cell.angle_alpha   90.00
_cell.angle_beta   90.00
_cell.angle_gamma   90.00
#
_symmetry.space_group_name_H-M   'P 1'
#
loop_
_entity.id
_entity.type
_entity.pdbx_description
1 polymer ?
#
loop_
_entity_poly.entity_id
_entity_poly.type
_entity_poly.pdbx_seq_one_letter_code
_entity_poly.pdbx_strand_id
1 'polypeptide(L)'
;MVIEQDIESCGSRAVQSSQYAHSRHQRHKLEVYNEVLRRIQDSDCDEAHVPGFDDQLWLHFNRLPARYALDVNVERAEDVLAHKRLLKLAEDPANRPAFQVRLVQVYPFGSATDSMHSDPSEKEDAQSSLNYSFKQGIHPPPTFGSSSNLEALALQTTKNNIEDGDTAMGVTPYFPRPMHEITFSTIDKPKLLSQLTSILGEMGLNIQEAHAFSTTDGFSLDVFVVEGWPNEETEELNSVLEREILKVKEQYTSNQGILPAANEQYQARMEPSPHFIQIPSDGADVWEIDTNQLIYGNKVGSGSFGDLYRGTYCSQDVAIKVLKPERISTDMLKEFAQEVYIMRKIRHKNVVQFIGACTRPPNLCIVTEFMSRGSLYDYLHKQRGVFKLPSLLKVAIDVSKGMNYLHQNNIIHRDLKTANLLMDENELVKVADFGVARVQTQSGVMTAETGTYRWMAPEVIEHKPYDQKADVFSFGISLWELLTRELPYSHLTPLQAAVGVVQKGLRPTIPKNTHPRLSGLLYRCWQQDPMQRPNFSEIIEILQQITKEVNDAKTDGYKDKPSHGLLSSFRRSNH
;
A
#
# COMPACT_ATOMS: atom_id res chain seq x y z
N MET A 1 7.79 -8.85 65.05
CA MET A 1 6.88 -9.98 65.32
C MET A 1 6.35 -10.43 63.97
N VAL A 2 6.75 -11.64 63.57
CA VAL A 2 6.23 -12.50 62.49
C VAL A 2 6.32 -12.02 61.04
N ILE A 3 6.94 -12.94 60.28
CA ILE A 3 7.18 -13.06 58.84
C ILE A 3 5.89 -13.52 58.15
N GLU A 4 5.64 -13.08 56.92
CA GLU A 4 5.16 -14.00 55.88
C GLU A 4 5.55 -13.49 54.48
N GLN A 5 6.34 -14.31 53.79
CA GLN A 5 6.63 -14.26 52.36
C GLN A 5 5.41 -14.83 51.61
N ASP A 6 5.14 -14.39 50.37
CA ASP A 6 5.51 -15.19 49.18
C ASP A 6 4.81 -14.78 47.84
N ILE A 7 5.63 -14.91 46.78
CA ILE A 7 5.35 -15.26 45.38
C ILE A 7 4.98 -14.18 44.33
N GLU A 8 5.89 -14.09 43.35
CA GLU A 8 5.88 -13.37 42.07
C GLU A 8 4.74 -13.79 41.12
N SER A 9 4.37 -12.89 40.19
CA SER A 9 4.00 -13.30 38.83
C SER A 9 4.30 -12.19 37.82
N CYS A 10 5.39 -12.40 37.06
CA CYS A 10 5.71 -11.65 35.84
C CYS A 10 4.62 -11.81 34.78
N GLY A 11 4.09 -10.71 34.24
CA GLY A 11 3.12 -10.79 33.15
C GLY A 11 2.56 -9.45 32.67
N SER A 12 3.40 -8.46 32.39
CA SER A 12 2.92 -7.18 31.83
C SER A 12 4.02 -6.48 31.03
N ARG A 13 4.36 -7.02 29.85
CA ARG A 13 5.29 -6.34 28.91
C ARG A 13 4.75 -6.10 27.50
N ALA A 14 3.54 -6.59 27.17
CA ALA A 14 2.96 -6.40 25.83
C ALA A 14 1.97 -5.22 25.71
N VAL A 15 1.35 -4.78 26.82
CA VAL A 15 0.31 -3.73 26.79
C VAL A 15 0.89 -2.30 26.74
N GLN A 16 2.14 -2.11 27.17
CA GLN A 16 2.77 -0.80 27.12
C GLN A 16 3.26 -0.42 25.71
N SER A 17 3.65 -1.34 24.83
CA SER A 17 4.33 -0.91 23.59
C SER A 17 3.44 -0.14 22.60
N SER A 18 2.12 -0.38 22.59
CA SER A 18 1.18 0.27 21.65
C SER A 18 0.72 1.66 22.12
N GLN A 19 0.43 1.83 23.41
CA GLN A 19 0.17 3.16 24.00
C GLN A 19 1.43 4.03 23.96
N TYR A 20 2.61 3.44 24.22
CA TYR A 20 3.86 4.15 24.09
C TYR A 20 4.16 4.51 22.62
N ALA A 21 3.85 3.64 21.66
CA ALA A 21 4.01 3.93 20.23
C ALA A 21 3.08 5.08 19.78
N HIS A 22 1.79 5.07 20.12
CA HIS A 22 0.89 6.20 19.84
C HIS A 22 1.37 7.49 20.51
N SER A 23 1.81 7.44 21.78
CA SER A 23 2.39 8.61 22.46
C SER A 23 3.69 9.09 21.80
N ARG A 24 4.49 8.19 21.23
CA ARG A 24 5.77 8.51 20.58
C ARG A 24 5.56 9.19 19.24
N HIS A 25 4.61 8.72 18.43
CA HIS A 25 4.26 9.37 17.15
C HIS A 25 3.65 10.75 17.39
N GLN A 26 2.81 10.89 18.42
CA GLN A 26 2.21 12.17 18.78
C GLN A 26 3.23 13.16 19.36
N ARG A 27 4.19 12.68 20.17
CA ARG A 27 5.33 13.49 20.64
C ARG A 27 6.22 13.94 19.49
N HIS A 28 6.57 13.04 18.57
CA HIS A 28 7.42 13.40 17.44
C HIS A 28 6.74 14.39 16.49
N LYS A 29 5.45 14.20 16.23
CA LYS A 29 4.64 15.16 15.47
C LYS A 29 4.61 16.54 16.11
N LEU A 30 4.58 16.61 17.45
CA LEU A 30 4.69 17.85 18.20
C LEU A 30 6.09 18.48 18.11
N GLU A 31 7.15 17.68 18.18
CA GLU A 31 8.54 18.12 18.01
C GLU A 31 8.74 18.77 16.63
N VAL A 32 8.32 18.08 15.56
CA VAL A 32 8.41 18.55 14.18
C VAL A 32 7.56 19.80 13.97
N TYR A 33 6.34 19.84 14.51
CA TYR A 33 5.51 21.04 14.49
C TYR A 33 6.19 22.24 15.14
N ASN A 34 6.75 22.08 16.35
CA ASN A 34 7.43 23.17 17.06
C ASN A 34 8.66 23.66 16.29
N GLU A 35 9.36 22.74 15.63
CA GLU A 35 10.53 23.03 14.82
C GLU A 35 10.17 23.83 13.56
N VAL A 36 9.10 23.41 12.86
CA VAL A 36 8.55 24.12 11.69
C VAL A 36 8.01 25.49 12.07
N LEU A 37 7.26 25.58 13.18
CA LEU A 37 6.73 26.84 13.70
C LEU A 37 7.85 27.85 13.99
N ARG A 38 8.91 27.41 14.68
CA ARG A 38 10.07 28.26 14.99
C ARG A 38 10.73 28.78 13.72
N ARG A 39 11.02 27.90 12.75
CA ARG A 39 11.64 28.31 11.49
C ARG A 39 10.78 29.25 10.66
N ILE A 40 9.46 29.08 10.65
CA ILE A 40 8.54 30.00 9.96
C ILE A 40 8.56 31.38 10.63
N GLN A 41 8.59 31.43 11.97
CA GLN A 41 8.71 32.69 12.72
C GLN A 41 10.06 33.38 12.46
N ASP A 42 11.14 32.60 12.34
CA ASP A 42 12.48 33.12 12.04
C ASP A 42 12.64 33.59 10.58
N SER A 43 11.77 33.15 9.67
CA SER A 43 11.84 33.44 8.22
C SER A 43 11.11 34.72 7.80
N ASP A 44 10.67 35.55 8.75
CA ASP A 44 9.95 36.82 8.52
C ASP A 44 8.75 36.70 7.55
N CYS A 45 8.00 35.59 7.66
CA CYS A 45 6.84 35.33 6.81
C CYS A 45 5.62 36.12 7.31
N ASP A 46 4.96 36.88 6.44
CA ASP A 46 3.75 37.66 6.77
C ASP A 46 2.63 36.81 7.39
N GLU A 47 2.51 35.54 6.98
CA GLU A 47 1.50 34.61 7.51
C GLU A 47 1.76 34.21 8.97
N ALA A 48 3.01 34.25 9.42
CA ALA A 48 3.39 33.92 10.79
C ALA A 48 2.92 34.96 11.82
N HIS A 49 2.63 36.19 11.35
CA HIS A 49 2.20 37.32 12.17
C HIS A 49 0.68 37.39 12.37
N VAL A 50 -0.08 36.49 11.73
CA VAL A 50 -1.54 36.44 11.84
C VAL A 50 -1.95 35.83 13.19
N PRO A 51 -2.88 36.44 13.95
CA PRO A 51 -3.37 35.86 15.20
C PRO A 51 -3.97 34.45 14.99
N GLY A 52 -3.56 33.48 15.81
CA GLY A 52 -3.99 32.08 15.72
C GLY A 52 -3.32 31.26 14.61
N PHE A 53 -2.20 31.74 14.06
CA PHE A 53 -1.40 31.02 13.08
C PHE A 53 -0.88 29.67 13.61
N ASP A 54 -0.42 29.65 14.86
CA ASP A 54 0.03 28.47 15.60
C ASP A 54 -1.05 27.39 15.67
N ASP A 55 -2.28 27.76 16.03
CA ASP A 55 -3.43 26.87 16.07
C ASP A 55 -3.78 26.32 14.68
N GLN A 56 -3.76 27.18 13.65
CA GLN A 56 -4.04 26.78 12.27
C GLN A 56 -2.98 25.83 11.71
N LEU A 57 -1.70 26.06 12.03
CA LEU A 57 -0.61 25.18 11.64
C LEU A 57 -0.73 23.83 12.36
N TRP A 58 -1.10 23.83 13.64
CA TRP A 58 -1.33 22.59 14.39
C TRP A 58 -2.50 21.78 13.84
N LEU A 59 -3.60 22.45 13.45
CA LEU A 59 -4.73 21.81 12.75
C LEU A 59 -4.29 21.18 11.42
N HIS A 60 -3.42 21.84 10.66
CA HIS A 60 -2.85 21.27 9.44
C HIS A 60 -2.02 20.00 9.70
N PHE A 61 -1.19 19.98 10.75
CA PHE A 61 -0.52 18.75 11.14
C PHE A 61 -1.54 17.68 11.54
N ASN A 62 -2.55 18.01 12.36
CA ASN A 62 -3.51 17.03 12.87
C ASN A 62 -4.42 16.40 11.81
N ARG A 63 -4.77 17.14 10.74
CA ARG A 63 -5.54 16.57 9.63
C ARG A 63 -4.74 15.60 8.77
N LEU A 64 -3.40 15.66 8.80
CA LEU A 64 -2.50 14.79 8.04
C LEU A 64 -2.01 13.59 8.88
N PRO A 65 -1.68 12.45 8.23
CA PRO A 65 -1.24 11.25 8.93
C PRO A 65 0.11 11.47 9.62
N ALA A 66 0.42 10.67 10.65
CA ALA A 66 1.68 10.82 11.40
C ALA A 66 2.95 10.73 10.52
N ARG A 67 2.88 10.00 9.39
CA ARG A 67 3.98 9.91 8.43
C ARG A 67 4.35 11.24 7.78
N TYR A 68 3.39 12.15 7.60
CA TYR A 68 3.69 13.47 7.04
C TYR A 68 4.73 14.22 7.88
N ALA A 69 4.62 14.13 9.22
CA ALA A 69 5.59 14.74 10.12
C ALA A 69 6.92 13.98 10.18
N LEU A 70 6.95 12.68 9.86
CA LEU A 70 8.19 11.90 9.80
C LEU A 70 8.98 12.20 8.53
N ASP A 71 8.27 12.42 7.43
CA ASP A 71 8.86 12.51 6.10
C ASP A 71 9.20 13.97 5.73
N VAL A 72 8.52 14.96 6.32
CA VAL A 72 8.72 16.38 5.94
C VAL A 72 10.09 16.91 6.37
N ASN A 73 10.79 17.54 5.44
CA ASN A 73 12.05 18.22 5.73
C ASN A 73 11.79 19.51 6.52
N VAL A 74 12.15 19.51 7.81
CA VAL A 74 11.97 20.68 8.69
C VAL A 74 12.79 21.90 8.25
N GLU A 75 13.86 21.73 7.48
CA GLU A 75 14.62 22.85 6.91
C GLU A 75 13.84 23.63 5.84
N ARG A 76 12.73 23.05 5.37
CA ARG A 76 11.84 23.60 4.34
C ARG A 76 10.47 23.89 4.93
N ALA A 77 10.44 24.62 6.04
CA ALA A 77 9.22 24.89 6.80
C ALA A 77 8.15 25.63 5.97
N GLU A 78 8.55 26.42 4.97
CA GLU A 78 7.67 27.09 4.02
C GLU A 78 6.89 26.13 3.10
N ASP A 79 7.39 24.93 2.87
CA ASP A 79 6.72 23.92 2.02
C ASP A 79 5.47 23.38 2.74
N VAL A 80 5.52 23.33 4.08
CA VAL A 80 4.34 23.02 4.91
C VAL A 80 3.25 24.07 4.74
N LEU A 81 3.62 25.35 4.57
CA LEU A 81 2.66 26.42 4.29
C LEU A 81 2.06 26.27 2.89
N ALA A 82 2.88 25.93 1.89
CA ALA A 82 2.39 25.63 0.55
C ALA A 82 1.36 24.49 0.55
N HIS A 83 1.65 23.39 1.25
CA HIS A 83 0.71 22.28 1.44
C HIS A 83 -0.59 22.71 2.11
N LYS A 84 -0.51 23.53 3.18
CA LYS A 84 -1.68 24.10 3.86
C LYS A 84 -2.51 24.97 2.92
N ARG A 85 -1.89 25.81 2.09
CA ARG A 85 -2.57 26.66 1.10
C ARG A 85 -3.25 25.83 0.02
N LEU A 86 -2.58 24.83 -0.53
CA LEU A 86 -3.14 23.96 -1.56
C LEU A 86 -4.37 23.20 -1.07
N LEU A 87 -4.31 22.63 0.14
CA LEU A 87 -5.45 21.98 0.78
C LEU A 87 -6.63 22.94 0.98
N LYS A 88 -6.35 24.19 1.36
CA LYS A 88 -7.38 25.22 1.51
C LYS A 88 -7.97 25.66 0.16
N LEU A 89 -7.15 25.82 -0.88
CA LEU A 89 -7.62 26.13 -2.22
C LEU A 89 -8.52 25.01 -2.76
N ALA A 90 -8.16 23.75 -2.49
CA ALA A 90 -8.94 22.59 -2.88
C ALA A 90 -10.30 22.51 -2.16
N GLU A 91 -10.57 23.27 -1.10
CA GLU A 91 -11.90 23.31 -0.47
C GLU A 91 -12.96 23.88 -1.44
N ASP A 92 -12.59 24.82 -2.32
CA ASP A 92 -13.46 25.33 -3.37
C ASP A 92 -13.50 24.36 -4.57
N PRO A 93 -14.68 23.82 -4.96
CA PRO A 93 -14.81 22.97 -6.14
C PRO A 93 -14.25 23.56 -7.44
N ALA A 94 -14.28 24.88 -7.62
CA ALA A 94 -13.77 25.54 -8.83
C ALA A 94 -12.25 25.39 -8.99
N ASN A 95 -11.54 25.40 -7.86
CA ASN A 95 -10.08 25.36 -7.80
C ASN A 95 -9.51 23.93 -7.83
N ARG A 96 -10.35 22.89 -7.80
CA ARG A 96 -9.90 21.48 -7.79
C ARG A 96 -9.52 21.01 -9.20
N PRO A 97 -8.45 20.22 -9.40
CA PRO A 97 -7.36 20.03 -8.44
C PRO A 97 -6.56 21.33 -8.31
N ALA A 98 -6.26 21.72 -7.07
CA ALA A 98 -5.34 22.81 -6.80
C ALA A 98 -3.91 22.25 -6.90
N PHE A 99 -2.98 22.95 -7.52
CA PHE A 99 -1.64 22.42 -7.71
C PHE A 99 -0.56 23.49 -7.71
N GLN A 100 0.68 23.05 -7.53
CA GLN A 100 1.87 23.88 -7.59
C GLN A 100 3.01 23.09 -8.23
N VAL A 101 3.77 23.74 -9.10
CA VAL A 101 5.00 23.22 -9.71
C VAL A 101 6.17 24.05 -9.23
N ARG A 102 7.29 23.40 -8.91
CA ARG A 102 8.54 24.09 -8.57
C ARG A 102 9.78 23.29 -8.95
N LEU A 103 10.90 23.99 -9.09
CA LEU A 103 12.21 23.38 -9.27
C LEU A 103 12.76 22.89 -7.92
N VAL A 104 13.23 21.66 -7.91
CA VAL A 104 13.96 21.05 -6.80
C VAL A 104 15.28 20.47 -7.30
N GLN A 105 16.22 20.23 -6.40
CA GLN A 105 17.54 19.73 -6.74
C GLN A 105 17.99 18.64 -5.78
N VAL A 106 18.44 17.52 -6.35
CA VAL A 106 18.81 16.32 -5.60
C VAL A 106 20.32 16.17 -5.58
N TYR A 107 20.84 15.94 -4.38
CA TYR A 107 22.27 15.86 -4.10
C TYR A 107 22.69 14.40 -3.90
N PRO A 108 23.80 13.94 -4.51
CA PRO A 108 24.34 12.62 -4.25
C PRO A 108 25.01 12.53 -2.86
N PHE A 109 25.05 11.31 -2.31
CA PHE A 109 25.54 11.01 -0.96
C PHE A 109 26.97 11.52 -0.72
N GLY A 110 27.17 12.39 0.29
CA GLY A 110 28.51 12.79 0.77
C GLY A 110 28.73 14.26 1.16
N SER A 111 27.74 15.16 1.07
CA SER A 111 27.96 16.58 1.44
C SER A 111 27.58 16.97 2.87
N ALA A 112 27.13 16.03 3.71
CA ALA A 112 26.62 16.35 5.04
C ALA A 112 27.15 15.41 6.14
N THR A 113 28.44 15.55 6.49
CA THR A 113 29.11 15.23 7.78
C THR A 113 30.55 15.75 7.64
N ASP A 114 31.25 16.46 8.52
CA ASP A 114 31.18 16.55 9.98
C ASP A 114 31.96 17.81 10.37
N SER A 115 31.32 18.77 11.03
CA SER A 115 32.03 19.86 11.70
C SER A 115 32.34 19.42 13.12
N MET A 116 33.38 18.62 13.37
CA MET A 116 33.96 18.47 14.71
C MET A 116 35.42 17.97 14.62
N HIS A 117 36.31 18.71 15.27
CA HIS A 117 37.71 18.42 15.61
C HIS A 117 38.81 18.61 14.56
N SER A 118 39.48 19.79 14.59
CA SER A 118 40.92 19.90 14.91
C SER A 118 41.41 21.36 15.01
N ASP A 119 42.33 21.58 15.96
CA ASP A 119 42.92 22.81 16.49
C ASP A 119 43.79 23.64 15.49
N PRO A 120 44.16 24.90 15.80
CA PRO A 120 44.77 25.85 14.88
C PRO A 120 46.30 25.90 15.02
N SER A 121 47.03 25.57 13.96
CA SER A 121 48.40 26.05 13.81
C SER A 121 48.92 25.94 12.38
N GLU A 122 49.64 27.00 12.01
CA GLU A 122 50.62 27.13 10.93
C GLU A 122 50.17 27.81 9.64
N LYS A 123 51.10 28.68 9.23
CA LYS A 123 50.98 29.85 8.38
C LYS A 123 51.37 29.54 6.94
N GLU A 124 50.81 30.38 6.08
CA GLU A 124 51.44 31.06 4.93
C GLU A 124 51.90 30.24 3.71
N ASP A 125 51.46 30.77 2.57
CA ASP A 125 52.07 30.77 1.25
C ASP A 125 51.86 29.58 0.31
N ALA A 126 50.70 29.62 -0.36
CA ALA A 126 50.63 29.43 -1.82
C ALA A 126 49.39 30.14 -2.38
N GLN A 127 49.51 31.45 -2.66
CA GLN A 127 48.57 32.16 -3.53
C GLN A 127 48.77 31.72 -4.98
N SER A 128 47.99 30.74 -5.41
CA SER A 128 47.50 30.69 -6.79
C SER A 128 46.25 29.82 -6.88
N SER A 129 45.19 30.42 -7.43
CA SER A 129 44.06 29.75 -8.09
C SER A 129 43.10 28.89 -7.27
N LEU A 130 42.47 29.42 -6.21
CA LEU A 130 41.17 28.91 -5.71
C LEU A 130 40.34 30.04 -5.08
N ASN A 131 39.94 31.02 -5.89
CA ASN A 131 38.94 32.03 -5.50
C ASN A 131 37.98 32.29 -6.67
N TYR A 132 37.39 31.21 -7.19
CA TYR A 132 36.22 31.28 -8.06
C TYR A 132 35.08 30.46 -7.42
N SER A 133 34.24 31.18 -6.66
CA SER A 133 32.79 30.98 -6.55
C SER A 133 32.23 29.56 -6.41
N PHE A 134 32.37 28.94 -5.22
CA PHE A 134 31.48 27.87 -4.75
C PHE A 134 30.27 28.46 -3.99
N LYS A 135 29.51 29.33 -4.65
CA LYS A 135 28.16 29.73 -4.26
C LYS A 135 27.26 29.44 -5.45
N GLN A 136 26.59 28.30 -5.49
CA GLN A 136 25.34 28.03 -6.23
C GLN A 136 24.99 26.53 -6.17
N GLY A 137 24.32 26.11 -5.10
CA GLY A 137 23.19 25.20 -5.27
C GLY A 137 22.02 26.11 -5.65
N ILE A 138 21.52 26.02 -6.88
CA ILE A 138 20.59 27.03 -7.43
C ILE A 138 19.14 26.76 -6.98
N HIS A 139 18.81 25.52 -6.59
CA HIS A 139 17.44 25.12 -6.23
C HIS A 139 17.36 24.34 -4.91
N PRO A 140 16.23 24.41 -4.19
CA PRO A 140 16.04 23.72 -2.91
C PRO A 140 15.89 22.20 -3.08
N PRO A 141 16.16 21.38 -2.04
CA PRO A 141 15.88 19.95 -2.06
C PRO A 141 14.37 19.65 -2.06
N PRO A 142 13.95 18.42 -2.43
CA PRO A 142 12.55 17.99 -2.34
C PRO A 142 11.98 18.08 -0.91
N THR A 143 10.66 18.32 -0.80
CA THR A 143 9.98 18.57 0.48
C THR A 143 10.09 17.41 1.47
N PHE A 144 10.11 16.17 0.97
CA PHE A 144 10.13 14.96 1.79
C PHE A 144 11.51 14.28 1.83
N GLY A 145 12.57 15.05 1.54
CA GLY A 145 13.94 14.55 1.41
C GLY A 145 14.20 13.82 0.10
N SER A 146 15.46 13.42 -0.12
CA SER A 146 15.82 12.57 -1.27
C SER A 146 15.79 11.11 -0.81
N SER A 147 14.96 10.26 -1.41
CA SER A 147 15.06 8.83 -1.14
C SER A 147 16.44 8.28 -1.56
N SER A 148 16.92 7.20 -0.93
CA SER A 148 18.20 6.56 -1.30
C SER A 148 18.27 6.16 -2.79
N ASN A 149 17.10 5.97 -3.41
CA ASN A 149 16.96 5.72 -4.85
C ASN A 149 17.20 6.99 -5.69
N LEU A 150 16.72 8.16 -5.25
CA LEU A 150 16.98 9.47 -5.88
C LEU A 150 18.48 9.80 -5.83
N GLU A 151 19.11 9.54 -4.69
CA GLU A 151 20.55 9.75 -4.47
C GLU A 151 21.40 8.78 -5.32
N ALA A 152 20.96 7.52 -5.47
CA ALA A 152 21.60 6.54 -6.33
C ALA A 152 21.44 6.87 -7.83
N LEU A 153 20.33 7.49 -8.24
CA LEU A 153 20.09 7.92 -9.62
C LEU A 153 21.06 9.04 -10.01
N ALA A 154 21.27 10.01 -9.11
CA ALA A 154 22.24 11.10 -9.29
C ALA A 154 23.67 10.57 -9.54
N LEU A 155 24.03 9.41 -8.95
CA LEU A 155 25.33 8.75 -9.15
C LEU A 155 25.46 7.99 -10.47
N GLN A 156 24.36 7.46 -11.02
CA GLN A 156 24.41 6.66 -12.27
C GLN A 156 24.63 7.53 -13.51
N THR A 157 24.07 8.73 -13.55
CA THR A 157 24.24 9.62 -14.72
C THR A 157 25.66 10.20 -14.80
N THR A 158 26.35 10.36 -13.68
CA THR A 158 27.75 10.81 -13.64
C THR A 158 28.70 9.78 -14.28
N LYS A 159 28.34 8.48 -14.28
CA LYS A 159 29.11 7.43 -14.96
C LYS A 159 28.86 7.38 -16.47
N ASN A 160 27.66 7.71 -16.94
CA ASN A 160 27.31 7.63 -18.36
C ASN A 160 27.91 8.77 -19.21
N ASN A 161 28.45 9.82 -18.59
CA ASN A 161 29.10 10.94 -19.28
C ASN A 161 30.63 10.76 -19.47
N ILE A 162 31.21 9.58 -19.15
CA ILE A 162 32.64 9.30 -19.28
C ILE A 162 32.88 8.03 -20.13
N GLU A 163 32.38 8.01 -21.36
CA GLU A 163 32.81 7.03 -22.38
C GLU A 163 33.63 7.65 -23.53
N ASP A 164 34.15 8.87 -23.38
CA ASP A 164 35.16 9.41 -24.30
C ASP A 164 36.35 10.04 -23.55
N GLY A 165 37.50 9.38 -23.62
CA GLY A 165 38.83 10.02 -23.56
C GLY A 165 39.55 10.14 -22.20
N ASP A 166 40.49 9.21 -21.99
CA ASP A 166 41.79 9.30 -21.27
C ASP A 166 41.95 9.91 -19.85
N THR A 167 42.37 9.02 -18.94
CA THR A 167 43.32 9.13 -17.81
C THR A 167 43.62 10.52 -17.18
N ALA A 168 43.04 10.79 -16.01
CA ALA A 168 43.70 11.48 -14.89
C ALA A 168 42.99 11.15 -13.55
N MET A 169 43.76 10.77 -12.52
CA MET A 169 43.29 10.68 -11.13
C MET A 169 42.93 12.09 -10.64
N GLY A 170 41.63 12.41 -10.63
CA GLY A 170 41.10 13.69 -10.14
C GLY A 170 39.72 13.49 -9.54
N VAL A 171 39.48 14.11 -8.39
CA VAL A 171 38.20 14.12 -7.66
C VAL A 171 37.06 14.48 -8.62
N THR A 172 36.09 13.58 -8.79
CA THR A 172 34.95 13.76 -9.69
C THR A 172 33.99 14.79 -9.08
N PRO A 173 33.65 15.89 -9.77
CA PRO A 173 32.67 16.84 -9.25
C PRO A 173 31.27 16.23 -9.30
N TYR A 174 30.68 16.03 -8.13
CA TYR A 174 29.30 15.58 -7.94
C TYR A 174 28.35 16.72 -8.30
N PHE A 175 27.75 16.69 -9.49
CA PHE A 175 26.82 17.74 -9.90
C PHE A 175 25.39 17.48 -9.42
N PRO A 176 24.75 18.45 -8.77
CA PRO A 176 23.40 18.30 -8.26
C PRO A 176 22.35 18.36 -9.38
N ARG A 177 21.37 17.45 -9.37
CA ARG A 177 20.46 17.20 -10.50
C ARG A 177 19.14 17.98 -10.32
N PRO A 178 18.80 18.93 -11.20
CA PRO A 178 17.54 19.66 -11.13
C PRO A 178 16.38 18.78 -11.62
N MET A 179 15.25 18.89 -10.94
CA MET A 179 14.00 18.17 -11.15
C MET A 179 12.81 19.09 -10.87
N HIS A 180 11.60 18.65 -11.19
CA HIS A 180 10.39 19.35 -10.80
C HIS A 180 9.67 18.61 -9.69
N GLU A 181 9.27 19.34 -8.65
CA GLU A 181 8.32 18.86 -7.66
C GLU A 181 6.95 19.44 -7.99
N ILE A 182 5.97 18.56 -8.13
CA ILE A 182 4.59 18.89 -8.47
C ILE A 182 3.72 18.40 -7.32
N THR A 183 3.05 19.34 -6.65
CA THR A 183 2.11 19.03 -5.56
C THR A 183 0.69 19.28 -6.02
N PHE A 184 -0.18 18.30 -5.83
CA PHE A 184 -1.61 18.39 -6.06
C PHE A 184 -2.38 18.29 -4.75
N SER A 185 -3.51 19.00 -4.70
CA SER A 185 -4.53 18.80 -3.69
C SER A 185 -5.92 18.75 -4.31
N THR A 186 -6.68 17.73 -3.93
CA THR A 186 -8.02 17.48 -4.45
C THR A 186 -8.84 16.65 -3.46
N ILE A 187 -10.08 16.31 -3.80
CA ILE A 187 -10.87 15.37 -2.99
C ILE A 187 -10.16 14.01 -3.05
N ASP A 188 -10.01 13.34 -1.91
CA ASP A 188 -9.39 12.02 -1.82
C ASP A 188 -10.22 10.97 -2.57
N LYS A 189 -9.97 10.89 -3.88
CA LYS A 189 -10.55 9.94 -4.81
C LYS A 189 -9.43 9.36 -5.68
N PRO A 190 -9.33 8.02 -5.80
CA PRO A 190 -8.29 7.31 -6.56
C PRO A 190 -8.26 7.66 -8.03
N LYS A 191 -9.44 7.94 -8.59
CA LYS A 191 -9.56 8.28 -10.00
C LYS A 191 -8.78 9.54 -10.30
N LEU A 192 -8.80 10.51 -9.37
CA LEU A 192 -8.11 11.78 -9.54
C LEU A 192 -6.60 11.58 -9.43
N LEU A 193 -6.12 10.79 -8.47
CA LEU A 193 -4.69 10.46 -8.38
C LEU A 193 -4.17 9.74 -9.63
N SER A 194 -4.89 8.73 -10.12
CA SER A 194 -4.51 8.00 -11.33
C SER A 194 -4.60 8.87 -12.58
N GLN A 195 -5.56 9.80 -12.65
CA GLN A 195 -5.67 10.76 -13.74
C GLN A 195 -4.50 11.74 -13.73
N LEU A 196 -4.16 12.30 -12.57
CA LEU A 196 -3.01 13.19 -12.42
C LEU A 196 -1.70 12.45 -12.80
N THR A 197 -1.53 11.21 -12.34
CA THR A 197 -0.39 10.36 -12.72
C THR A 197 -0.36 10.08 -14.23
N SER A 198 -1.53 9.88 -14.86
CA SER A 198 -1.64 9.68 -16.32
C SER A 198 -1.27 10.94 -17.09
N ILE A 199 -1.76 12.12 -16.67
CA ILE A 199 -1.43 13.41 -17.27
C ILE A 199 0.09 13.62 -17.24
N LEU A 200 0.73 13.39 -16.09
CA LEU A 200 2.18 13.49 -15.97
C LEU A 200 2.89 12.53 -16.95
N GLY A 201 2.43 11.29 -17.06
CA GLY A 201 2.97 10.31 -18.01
C GLY A 201 2.77 10.68 -19.48
N GLU A 202 1.59 11.20 -19.85
CA GLU A 202 1.27 11.68 -21.21
C GLU A 202 2.10 12.89 -21.61
N MET A 203 2.46 13.74 -20.63
CA MET A 203 3.40 14.84 -20.79
C MET A 203 4.87 14.38 -20.90
N GLY A 204 5.13 13.07 -20.83
CA GLY A 204 6.48 12.51 -20.89
C GLY A 204 7.28 12.67 -19.58
N LEU A 205 6.63 13.05 -18.48
CA LEU A 205 7.27 13.22 -17.18
C LEU A 205 7.45 11.86 -16.50
N ASN A 206 8.69 11.59 -16.11
CA ASN A 206 9.10 10.36 -15.45
C ASN A 206 9.15 10.57 -13.93
N ILE A 207 8.19 9.99 -13.21
CA ILE A 207 8.06 10.11 -11.76
C ILE A 207 9.19 9.32 -11.07
N GLN A 208 10.06 10.03 -10.34
CA GLN A 208 11.13 9.44 -9.54
C GLN A 208 10.68 9.19 -8.09
N GLU A 209 9.93 10.13 -7.52
CA GLU A 209 9.40 10.04 -6.17
C GLU A 209 7.93 10.44 -6.14
N ALA A 210 7.15 9.81 -5.27
CA ALA A 210 5.75 10.13 -5.10
C ALA A 210 5.32 9.87 -3.65
N HIS A 211 4.72 10.90 -3.05
CA HIS A 211 4.14 10.88 -1.72
C HIS A 211 2.68 11.23 -1.82
N ALA A 212 1.80 10.44 -1.22
CA ALA A 212 0.37 10.73 -1.18
C ALA A 212 -0.08 10.72 0.27
N PHE A 213 -0.83 11.72 0.70
CA PHE A 213 -1.34 11.83 2.07
C PHE A 213 -2.84 12.07 2.06
N SER A 214 -3.61 11.18 2.69
CA SER A 214 -5.04 11.39 2.90
C SER A 214 -5.25 12.19 4.17
N THR A 215 -6.08 13.22 4.07
CA THR A 215 -6.48 14.02 5.23
C THR A 215 -7.70 13.43 5.91
N THR A 216 -7.85 13.68 7.21
CA THR A 216 -9.01 13.21 7.99
C THR A 216 -10.34 13.79 7.53
N ASP A 217 -10.32 14.88 6.76
CA ASP A 217 -11.48 15.58 6.24
C ASP A 217 -11.76 15.30 4.75
N GLY A 218 -11.11 14.28 4.17
CA GLY A 218 -11.49 13.72 2.86
C GLY A 218 -10.82 14.37 1.64
N PHE A 219 -9.73 15.11 1.83
CA PHE A 219 -8.85 15.61 0.77
C PHE A 219 -7.56 14.79 0.68
N SER A 220 -6.91 14.80 -0.49
CA SER A 220 -5.56 14.30 -0.67
C SER A 220 -4.55 15.42 -0.87
N LEU A 221 -3.31 15.16 -0.48
CA LEU A 221 -2.13 15.95 -0.80
C LEU A 221 -1.10 15.01 -1.44
N ASP A 222 -0.84 15.20 -2.73
CA ASP A 222 -0.06 14.29 -3.55
C ASP A 222 1.14 15.02 -4.16
N VAL A 223 2.35 14.63 -3.76
CA VAL A 223 3.62 15.28 -4.12
C VAL A 223 4.45 14.35 -4.99
N PHE A 224 4.78 14.80 -6.20
CA PHE A 224 5.54 14.04 -7.19
C PHE A 224 6.86 14.76 -7.48
N VAL A 225 7.97 14.04 -7.44
CA VAL A 225 9.25 14.51 -7.98
C VAL A 225 9.45 13.85 -9.34
N VAL A 226 9.59 14.66 -10.39
CA VAL A 226 9.57 14.20 -11.79
C VAL A 226 10.80 14.69 -12.56
N GLU A 227 11.21 13.87 -13.53
CA GLU A 227 12.18 14.21 -14.58
C GLU A 227 11.49 14.27 -15.95
N GLY A 228 12.16 14.86 -16.94
CA GLY A 228 11.67 14.86 -18.33
C GLY A 228 11.16 16.22 -18.84
N TRP A 229 11.37 17.30 -18.08
CA TRP A 229 11.09 18.66 -18.52
C TRP A 229 12.33 19.58 -18.38
N PRO A 230 12.60 20.50 -19.32
CA PRO A 230 13.68 21.48 -19.18
C PRO A 230 13.50 22.39 -17.96
N ASN A 231 14.58 22.72 -17.27
CA ASN A 231 14.52 23.49 -16.00
C ASN A 231 14.14 24.95 -16.24
N GLU A 232 14.59 25.50 -17.37
CA GLU A 232 14.37 26.88 -17.80
C GLU A 232 12.89 27.15 -18.19
N GLU A 233 12.08 26.10 -18.33
CA GLU A 233 10.71 26.13 -18.85
C GLU A 233 9.67 25.76 -17.78
N THR A 234 9.95 26.04 -16.51
CA THR A 234 9.03 25.69 -15.40
C THR A 234 7.67 26.39 -15.50
N GLU A 235 7.63 27.62 -15.99
CA GLU A 235 6.37 28.33 -16.24
C GLU A 235 5.57 27.72 -17.40
N GLU A 236 6.26 27.18 -18.40
CA GLU A 236 5.63 26.46 -19.51
C GLU A 236 5.08 25.12 -19.04
N LEU A 237 5.83 24.37 -18.21
CA LEU A 237 5.33 23.16 -17.54
C LEU A 237 4.04 23.43 -16.78
N ASN A 238 4.01 24.52 -15.99
CA ASN A 238 2.82 24.93 -15.25
C ASN A 238 1.64 25.22 -16.18
N SER A 239 1.88 25.98 -17.27
CA SER A 239 0.85 26.35 -18.25
C SER A 239 0.30 25.14 -19.02
N VAL A 240 1.17 24.20 -19.40
CA VAL A 240 0.79 22.94 -20.07
C VAL A 240 -0.05 22.09 -19.12
N LEU A 241 0.40 21.94 -17.87
CA LEU A 241 -0.28 21.15 -16.85
C LEU A 241 -1.68 21.72 -16.55
N GLU A 242 -1.81 23.04 -16.43
CA GLU A 242 -3.10 23.72 -16.25
C GLU A 242 -4.07 23.41 -17.40
N ARG A 243 -3.58 23.46 -18.64
CA ARG A 243 -4.36 23.16 -19.85
C ARG A 243 -4.80 21.69 -19.91
N GLU A 244 -3.93 20.74 -19.60
CA GLU A 244 -4.29 19.31 -19.58
C GLU A 244 -5.32 19.01 -18.49
N ILE A 245 -5.20 19.63 -17.31
CA ILE A 245 -6.19 19.52 -16.24
C ILE A 245 -7.56 20.07 -16.66
N LEU A 246 -7.59 21.21 -17.36
CA LEU A 246 -8.83 21.81 -17.89
C LEU A 246 -9.54 20.90 -18.91
N LYS A 247 -8.79 20.29 -19.84
CA LYS A 247 -9.36 19.32 -20.80
C LYS A 247 -10.04 18.14 -20.09
N VAL A 248 -9.45 17.66 -19.00
CA VAL A 248 -10.02 16.56 -18.20
C VAL A 248 -11.28 16.99 -17.44
N LYS A 249 -11.35 18.24 -16.95
CA LYS A 249 -12.57 18.80 -16.35
C LYS A 249 -13.73 18.83 -17.35
N GLU A 250 -13.49 19.30 -18.57
CA GLU A 250 -14.51 19.43 -19.61
C GLU A 250 -15.10 18.07 -20.02
N GLN A 251 -14.25 17.06 -20.19
CA GLN A 251 -14.66 15.69 -20.51
C GLN A 251 -15.57 15.05 -19.45
N TYR A 252 -15.44 15.45 -18.18
CA TYR A 252 -16.28 14.96 -17.09
C TYR A 252 -17.66 15.62 -17.07
N THR A 253 -17.73 16.93 -17.34
CA THR A 253 -19.00 17.66 -17.45
C THR A 253 -19.84 17.22 -18.65
N SER A 254 -19.23 16.85 -19.77
CA SER A 254 -19.95 16.36 -20.96
C SER A 254 -20.55 14.96 -20.78
N ASN A 255 -20.03 14.15 -19.85
CA ASN A 255 -20.54 12.80 -19.55
C ASN A 255 -21.64 12.77 -18.47
N GLN A 256 -22.06 13.93 -17.94
CA GLN A 256 -23.23 14.07 -17.06
C GLN A 256 -24.40 14.79 -17.78
N GLY A 257 -24.81 14.27 -18.93
CA GLY A 257 -25.98 14.75 -19.67
C GLY A 257 -27.32 14.43 -18.99
N ILE A 258 -27.97 15.48 -18.47
CA ILE A 258 -29.41 15.80 -18.46
C ILE A 258 -30.41 14.68 -18.08
N LEU A 259 -31.06 14.83 -16.92
CA LEU A 259 -32.43 14.37 -16.68
C LEU A 259 -33.33 15.61 -16.46
N PRO A 260 -34.49 15.72 -17.13
CA PRO A 260 -35.37 16.87 -16.95
C PRO A 260 -36.13 16.79 -15.63
N ALA A 261 -36.30 17.96 -15.00
CA ALA A 261 -37.16 18.17 -13.86
C ALA A 261 -38.60 17.71 -14.19
N ALA A 262 -39.11 16.73 -13.45
CA ALA A 262 -40.50 16.33 -13.50
C ALA A 262 -41.08 16.24 -12.08
N ASN A 263 -41.88 17.26 -11.78
CA ASN A 263 -43.03 17.33 -10.87
C ASN A 263 -42.92 16.72 -9.46
N GLU A 264 -42.81 17.64 -8.50
CA GLU A 264 -43.44 17.54 -7.20
C GLU A 264 -44.94 17.20 -7.34
N GLN A 265 -45.37 16.12 -6.68
CA GLN A 265 -46.67 15.94 -5.99
C GLN A 265 -47.04 14.46 -5.95
N TYR A 266 -46.63 13.77 -4.88
CA TYR A 266 -47.44 12.68 -4.30
C TYR A 266 -47.20 12.65 -2.79
N GLN A 267 -48.05 13.36 -2.06
CA GLN A 267 -48.35 13.06 -0.67
C GLN A 267 -49.11 11.72 -0.63
N ALA A 268 -48.47 10.67 -0.12
CA ALA A 268 -49.15 9.48 0.34
C ALA A 268 -48.40 8.86 1.53
N ARG A 269 -48.93 9.15 2.72
CA ARG A 269 -48.88 8.36 3.96
C ARG A 269 -47.52 7.73 4.33
N MET A 270 -46.82 8.40 5.25
CA MET A 270 -45.84 7.76 6.13
C MET A 270 -46.56 6.73 7.02
N GLU A 271 -46.57 5.48 6.57
CA GLU A 271 -46.56 4.33 7.48
C GLU A 271 -45.12 4.13 7.97
N PRO A 272 -44.87 3.79 9.26
CA PRO A 272 -43.53 3.64 9.79
C PRO A 272 -42.87 2.39 9.21
N SER A 273 -42.02 2.58 8.19
CA SER A 273 -41.21 1.52 7.58
C SER A 273 -40.05 1.11 8.51
N PRO A 274 -39.62 -0.17 8.54
CA PRO A 274 -38.95 -0.75 9.70
C PRO A 274 -37.43 -0.48 9.69
N HIS A 275 -36.81 -0.42 10.88
CA HIS A 275 -35.43 0.00 11.14
C HIS A 275 -34.32 -0.98 10.68
N PHE A 276 -34.47 -1.65 9.52
CA PHE A 276 -33.46 -2.56 8.97
C PHE A 276 -32.93 -2.09 7.62
N ILE A 277 -31.64 -2.33 7.35
CA ILE A 277 -31.08 -2.15 6.00
C ILE A 277 -31.68 -3.22 5.09
N GLN A 278 -32.36 -2.80 4.02
CA GLN A 278 -32.96 -3.74 3.08
C GLN A 278 -31.87 -4.42 2.24
N ILE A 279 -31.69 -5.71 2.45
CA ILE A 279 -30.87 -6.56 1.59
C ILE A 279 -31.78 -7.18 0.52
N PRO A 280 -31.39 -7.19 -0.77
CA PRO A 280 -32.19 -7.82 -1.81
C PRO A 280 -32.54 -9.28 -1.45
N SER A 281 -33.82 -9.58 -1.25
CA SER A 281 -34.30 -10.89 -0.79
C SER A 281 -34.56 -11.84 -1.97
N ASP A 282 -34.02 -13.05 -1.90
CA ASP A 282 -34.25 -14.19 -2.81
C ASP A 282 -35.01 -15.35 -2.13
N GLY A 283 -35.63 -15.11 -0.98
CA GLY A 283 -36.52 -16.07 -0.32
C GLY A 283 -35.84 -17.25 0.40
N ALA A 284 -34.51 -17.20 0.64
CA ALA A 284 -33.79 -18.22 1.38
C ALA A 284 -33.01 -17.66 2.60
N ASP A 285 -33.17 -18.39 3.72
CA ASP A 285 -32.43 -18.41 4.98
C ASP A 285 -32.58 -17.27 6.01
N VAL A 286 -32.67 -17.69 7.29
CA VAL A 286 -32.60 -16.86 8.50
C VAL A 286 -31.11 -16.57 8.76
N TRP A 287 -30.60 -15.46 8.21
CA TRP A 287 -29.20 -15.04 8.34
C TRP A 287 -29.03 -13.78 9.21
N GLU A 288 -30.13 -13.11 9.54
CA GLU A 288 -30.12 -11.95 10.45
C GLU A 288 -29.88 -12.44 11.87
N ILE A 289 -28.81 -11.97 12.50
CA ILE A 289 -28.41 -12.33 13.85
C ILE A 289 -28.93 -11.27 14.84
N ASP A 290 -29.55 -11.73 15.93
CA ASP A 290 -29.77 -10.89 17.10
C ASP A 290 -28.43 -10.69 17.82
N THR A 291 -28.00 -9.44 17.98
CA THR A 291 -26.74 -9.08 18.65
C THR A 291 -26.67 -9.58 20.10
N ASN A 292 -27.81 -9.83 20.75
CA ASN A 292 -27.85 -10.42 22.10
C ASN A 292 -27.33 -11.86 22.14
N GLN A 293 -27.29 -12.54 21.00
CA GLN A 293 -26.74 -13.90 20.86
C GLN A 293 -25.24 -13.91 20.56
N LEU A 294 -24.64 -12.75 20.29
CA LEU A 294 -23.21 -12.59 20.05
C LEU A 294 -22.48 -12.29 21.35
N ILE A 295 -21.50 -13.14 21.67
CA ILE A 295 -20.59 -12.90 22.78
C ILE A 295 -19.29 -12.33 22.20
N TYR A 296 -18.98 -11.08 22.53
CA TYR A 296 -17.75 -10.42 22.10
C TYR A 296 -16.59 -10.84 22.99
N GLY A 297 -15.48 -11.22 22.34
CA GLY A 297 -14.19 -11.45 22.98
C GLY A 297 -13.21 -10.33 22.65
N ASN A 298 -11.94 -10.69 22.53
CA ASN A 298 -10.86 -9.74 22.27
C ASN A 298 -10.97 -9.12 20.87
N LYS A 299 -10.64 -7.83 20.79
CA LYS A 299 -10.45 -7.14 19.52
C LYS A 299 -9.22 -7.70 18.80
N VAL A 300 -9.42 -8.14 17.56
CA VAL A 300 -8.39 -8.76 16.71
C VAL A 300 -7.70 -7.70 15.84
N GLY A 301 -8.45 -6.71 15.37
CA GLY A 301 -7.91 -5.63 14.53
C GLY A 301 -8.85 -4.45 14.35
N SER A 302 -8.32 -3.38 13.78
CA SER A 302 -9.06 -2.22 13.31
C SER A 302 -8.72 -1.96 11.86
N GLY A 303 -9.74 -1.84 11.01
CA GLY A 303 -9.61 -1.48 9.60
C GLY A 303 -10.33 -0.16 9.28
N SER A 304 -10.27 0.23 8.01
CA SER A 304 -10.97 1.41 7.48
C SER A 304 -12.49 1.31 7.61
N PHE A 305 -13.03 0.10 7.46
CA PHE A 305 -14.47 -0.19 7.45
C PHE A 305 -15.07 -0.57 8.81
N GLY A 306 -14.24 -0.78 9.83
CA GLY A 306 -14.74 -1.29 11.10
C GLY A 306 -13.68 -1.90 12.01
N ASP A 307 -14.14 -2.35 13.17
CA ASP A 307 -13.34 -3.10 14.12
C ASP A 307 -13.68 -4.60 14.03
N LEU A 308 -12.66 -5.45 14.06
CA LEU A 308 -12.80 -6.89 14.01
C LEU A 308 -12.59 -7.48 15.41
N TYR A 309 -13.56 -8.24 15.89
CA TYR A 309 -13.53 -8.93 17.18
C TYR A 309 -13.54 -10.44 16.96
N ARG A 310 -12.86 -11.19 17.82
CA ARG A 310 -13.16 -12.61 18.03
C ARG A 310 -14.37 -12.67 18.94
N GLY A 311 -15.28 -13.60 18.68
CA GLY A 311 -16.44 -13.82 19.54
C GLY A 311 -16.94 -15.25 19.45
N THR A 312 -18.10 -15.48 20.06
CA THR A 312 -18.79 -16.77 20.03
C THR A 312 -20.25 -16.53 19.66
N TYR A 313 -20.78 -17.36 18.76
CA TYR A 313 -22.19 -17.38 18.37
C TYR A 313 -22.68 -18.83 18.38
N CYS A 314 -23.72 -19.15 19.16
CA CYS A 314 -24.25 -20.52 19.28
C CYS A 314 -23.16 -21.58 19.60
N SER A 315 -22.20 -21.25 20.48
CA SER A 315 -21.03 -22.08 20.83
C SER A 315 -20.01 -22.30 19.70
N GLN A 316 -20.15 -21.61 18.56
CA GLN A 316 -19.17 -21.59 17.49
C GLN A 316 -18.26 -20.36 17.63
N ASP A 317 -16.95 -20.54 17.44
CA ASP A 317 -16.00 -19.44 17.37
C ASP A 317 -16.18 -18.64 16.06
N VAL A 318 -16.33 -17.31 16.20
CA VAL A 318 -16.67 -16.41 15.10
C VAL A 318 -15.78 -15.16 15.06
N ALA A 319 -15.65 -14.59 13.88
CA ALA A 319 -15.11 -13.25 13.67
C ALA A 319 -16.28 -12.27 13.46
N ILE A 320 -16.30 -11.18 14.23
CA ILE A 320 -17.37 -10.18 14.22
C ILE A 320 -16.78 -8.86 13.73
N LYS A 321 -17.11 -8.47 12.50
CA LYS A 321 -16.69 -7.21 11.88
C LYS A 321 -17.77 -6.16 12.13
N VAL A 322 -17.51 -5.22 13.03
CA VAL A 322 -18.45 -4.17 13.46
C VAL A 322 -18.15 -2.87 12.70
N LEU A 323 -19.18 -2.29 12.07
CA LEU A 323 -19.06 -1.01 11.39
C LEU A 323 -19.10 0.13 12.41
N LYS A 324 -18.23 1.13 12.24
CA LYS A 324 -18.12 2.25 13.20
C LYS A 324 -19.28 3.25 13.01
N PRO A 325 -20.05 3.57 14.06
CA PRO A 325 -21.19 4.49 13.97
C PRO A 325 -20.80 5.89 13.50
N GLU A 326 -19.60 6.38 13.88
CA GLU A 326 -19.16 7.75 13.58
C GLU A 326 -18.84 8.00 12.09
N ARG A 327 -18.88 6.95 11.25
CA ARG A 327 -18.51 7.02 9.82
C ARG A 327 -19.60 6.53 8.87
N ILE A 328 -20.82 6.31 9.36
CA ILE A 328 -21.91 5.75 8.55
C ILE A 328 -22.38 6.79 7.53
N SER A 329 -22.01 6.59 6.26
CA SER A 329 -22.57 7.28 5.10
C SER A 329 -23.56 6.39 4.36
N THR A 330 -24.44 6.97 3.53
CA THR A 330 -25.36 6.20 2.67
C THR A 330 -24.63 5.24 1.74
N ASP A 331 -23.43 5.59 1.28
CA ASP A 331 -22.64 4.73 0.39
C ASP A 331 -22.01 3.57 1.16
N MET A 332 -21.53 3.78 2.38
CA MET A 332 -21.03 2.71 3.25
C MET A 332 -22.13 1.70 3.58
N LEU A 333 -23.37 2.15 3.80
CA LEU A 333 -24.51 1.25 4.03
C LEU A 333 -24.84 0.40 2.80
N LYS A 334 -24.71 0.96 1.59
CA LYS A 334 -24.86 0.21 0.34
C LYS A 334 -23.74 -0.81 0.15
N GLU A 335 -22.50 -0.43 0.44
CA GLU A 335 -21.35 -1.33 0.39
C GLU A 335 -21.52 -2.49 1.39
N PHE A 336 -21.96 -2.20 2.61
CA PHE A 336 -22.28 -3.21 3.62
C PHE A 336 -23.40 -4.16 3.17
N ALA A 337 -24.51 -3.63 2.66
CA ALA A 337 -25.62 -4.44 2.17
C ALA A 337 -25.18 -5.34 1.00
N GLN A 338 -24.33 -4.81 0.10
CA GLN A 338 -23.76 -5.56 -1.00
C GLN A 338 -22.80 -6.65 -0.53
N GLU A 339 -21.96 -6.36 0.48
CA GLU A 339 -21.04 -7.30 1.10
C GLU A 339 -21.81 -8.49 1.67
N VAL A 340 -22.83 -8.24 2.50
CA VAL A 340 -23.71 -9.29 3.03
C VAL A 340 -24.44 -10.05 1.92
N TYR A 341 -24.94 -9.35 0.90
CA TYR A 341 -25.64 -9.96 -0.24
C TYR A 341 -24.77 -10.94 -1.03
N ILE A 342 -23.48 -10.62 -1.22
CA ILE A 342 -22.52 -11.51 -1.88
C ILE A 342 -22.17 -12.67 -0.96
N MET A 343 -21.78 -12.38 0.28
CA MET A 343 -21.26 -13.37 1.22
C MET A 343 -22.27 -14.49 1.53
N ARG A 344 -23.57 -14.17 1.63
CA ARG A 344 -24.63 -15.17 1.87
C ARG A 344 -24.78 -16.21 0.74
N LYS A 345 -24.35 -15.89 -0.48
CA LYS A 345 -24.47 -16.79 -1.65
C LYS A 345 -23.28 -17.73 -1.81
N ILE A 346 -22.25 -17.57 -0.98
CA ILE A 346 -20.95 -18.18 -1.16
C ILE A 346 -20.71 -19.22 -0.08
N ARG A 347 -20.50 -20.45 -0.51
CA ARG A 347 -20.23 -21.59 0.37
C ARG A 347 -19.21 -22.52 -0.28
N HIS A 348 -17.96 -22.41 0.18
CA HIS A 348 -16.87 -23.23 -0.33
C HIS A 348 -15.81 -23.45 0.75
N LYS A 349 -15.20 -24.64 0.78
CA LYS A 349 -14.22 -25.01 1.82
C LYS A 349 -12.97 -24.12 1.87
N ASN A 350 -12.64 -23.43 0.77
CA ASN A 350 -11.48 -22.53 0.65
C ASN A 350 -11.91 -21.05 0.54
N VAL A 351 -13.13 -20.72 0.94
CA VAL A 351 -13.62 -19.33 1.03
C VAL A 351 -14.23 -19.17 2.42
N VAL A 352 -13.97 -18.05 3.08
CA VAL A 352 -14.46 -17.81 4.46
C VAL A 352 -15.99 -17.89 4.48
N GLN A 353 -16.51 -18.72 5.39
CA GLN A 353 -17.92 -18.98 5.55
C GLN A 353 -18.60 -17.82 6.26
N PHE A 354 -19.61 -17.27 5.58
CA PHE A 354 -20.58 -16.37 6.18
C PHE A 354 -21.48 -17.12 7.16
N ILE A 355 -21.67 -16.57 8.36
CA ILE A 355 -22.55 -17.12 9.40
C ILE A 355 -23.82 -16.30 9.52
N GLY A 356 -23.69 -14.97 9.46
CA GLY A 356 -24.84 -14.06 9.49
C GLY A 356 -24.41 -12.61 9.58
N ALA A 357 -25.38 -11.71 9.70
CA ALA A 357 -25.14 -10.28 9.85
C ALA A 357 -26.19 -9.66 10.77
N CYS A 358 -25.86 -8.55 11.41
CA CYS A 358 -26.84 -7.65 12.01
C CYS A 358 -26.95 -6.41 11.11
N THR A 359 -28.15 -6.15 10.60
CA THR A 359 -28.45 -5.06 9.67
C THR A 359 -29.21 -3.92 10.34
N ARG A 360 -29.38 -3.97 11.66
CA ARG A 360 -30.09 -2.97 12.47
C ARG A 360 -29.11 -1.98 13.09
N PRO A 361 -29.18 -0.68 12.73
CA PRO A 361 -28.43 0.35 13.43
C PRO A 361 -28.80 0.40 14.92
N PRO A 362 -27.86 0.77 15.81
CA PRO A 362 -26.48 1.16 15.53
C PRO A 362 -25.51 -0.02 15.38
N ASN A 363 -25.96 -1.27 15.59
CA ASN A 363 -25.10 -2.44 15.74
C ASN A 363 -24.88 -3.19 14.42
N LEU A 364 -24.41 -2.49 13.39
CA LEU A 364 -24.15 -3.12 12.10
C LEU A 364 -22.90 -4.00 12.15
N CYS A 365 -23.05 -5.29 11.88
CA CYS A 365 -21.92 -6.21 11.84
C CYS A 365 -22.09 -7.38 10.87
N ILE A 366 -20.98 -7.90 10.37
CA ILE A 366 -20.89 -9.16 9.63
C ILE A 366 -20.20 -10.19 10.51
N VAL A 367 -20.76 -11.40 10.55
CA VAL A 367 -20.26 -12.53 11.33
C VAL A 367 -19.81 -13.64 10.38
N THR A 368 -18.56 -14.05 10.50
CA THR A 368 -17.97 -15.17 9.75
C THR A 368 -17.35 -16.19 10.69
N GLU A 369 -16.96 -17.34 10.15
CA GLU A 369 -16.09 -18.25 10.89
C GLU A 369 -14.78 -17.56 11.30
N PHE A 370 -14.25 -17.93 12.48
CA PHE A 370 -12.97 -17.43 12.95
C PHE A 370 -11.81 -18.29 12.45
N MET A 371 -10.80 -17.65 11.88
CA MET A 371 -9.59 -18.32 11.36
C MET A 371 -8.45 -18.18 12.36
N SER A 372 -8.23 -19.21 13.18
CA SER A 372 -7.45 -19.15 14.41
C SER A 372 -5.96 -18.81 14.26
N ARG A 373 -5.36 -19.04 13.08
CA ARG A 373 -3.95 -18.69 12.80
C ARG A 373 -3.79 -17.32 12.15
N GLY A 374 -4.88 -16.59 11.90
CA GLY A 374 -4.86 -15.27 11.28
C GLY A 374 -4.49 -15.31 9.79
N SER A 375 -3.94 -14.21 9.28
CA SER A 375 -3.59 -14.08 7.87
C SER A 375 -2.24 -14.69 7.52
N LEU A 376 -2.07 -15.09 6.26
CA LEU A 376 -0.78 -15.54 5.76
C LEU A 376 0.27 -14.42 5.82
N TYR A 377 -0.14 -13.16 5.67
CA TYR A 377 0.76 -12.01 5.86
C TYR A 377 1.35 -11.98 7.27
N ASP A 378 0.51 -12.14 8.30
CA ASP A 378 0.96 -12.15 9.69
C ASP A 378 1.83 -13.38 9.98
N TYR A 379 1.47 -14.54 9.42
CA TYR A 379 2.28 -15.75 9.52
C TYR A 379 3.69 -15.54 8.94
N LEU A 380 3.81 -14.95 7.75
CA LEU A 380 5.09 -14.72 7.08
C LEU A 380 5.93 -13.65 7.77
N HIS A 381 5.35 -12.48 8.04
CA HIS A 381 6.11 -11.27 8.39
C HIS A 381 6.19 -11.00 9.88
N LYS A 382 5.16 -11.38 10.66
CA LYS A 382 5.16 -11.20 12.12
C LYS A 382 5.65 -12.44 12.85
N GLN A 383 5.17 -13.61 12.45
CA GLN A 383 5.51 -14.89 13.08
C GLN A 383 6.77 -15.53 12.49
N ARG A 384 7.29 -15.01 11.36
CA ARG A 384 8.44 -15.56 10.63
C ARG A 384 8.25 -17.03 10.25
N GLY A 385 7.00 -17.42 9.96
CA GLY A 385 6.62 -18.75 9.54
C GLY A 385 7.28 -19.16 8.22
N VAL A 386 7.44 -20.47 8.03
CA VAL A 386 8.10 -21.02 6.85
C VAL A 386 7.26 -22.14 6.26
N PHE A 387 6.95 -22.01 4.97
CA PHE A 387 6.38 -23.11 4.21
C PHE A 387 7.49 -23.86 3.46
N LYS A 388 7.63 -25.15 3.75
CA LYS A 388 8.37 -26.04 2.83
C LYS A 388 7.56 -26.20 1.55
N LEU A 389 8.24 -26.51 0.44
CA LEU A 389 7.61 -26.62 -0.87
C LEU A 389 6.30 -27.44 -0.88
N PRO A 390 6.19 -28.63 -0.24
CA PRO A 390 4.92 -29.37 -0.21
C PRO A 390 3.77 -28.60 0.47
N SER A 391 4.04 -27.94 1.60
CA SER A 391 3.04 -27.14 2.32
C SER A 391 2.68 -25.87 1.54
N LEU A 392 3.66 -25.22 0.89
CA LEU A 392 3.43 -24.07 0.02
C LEU A 392 2.50 -24.44 -1.14
N LEU A 393 2.72 -25.59 -1.78
CA LEU A 393 1.87 -26.08 -2.86
C LEU A 393 0.44 -26.38 -2.36
N LYS A 394 0.29 -26.97 -1.16
CA LYS A 394 -1.03 -27.16 -0.54
C LYS A 394 -1.76 -25.83 -0.35
N VAL A 395 -1.08 -24.84 0.24
CA VAL A 395 -1.62 -23.48 0.43
C VAL A 395 -2.01 -22.84 -0.91
N ALA A 396 -1.12 -22.90 -1.92
CA ALA A 396 -1.39 -22.35 -3.24
C ALA A 396 -2.59 -23.03 -3.92
N ILE A 397 -2.76 -24.34 -3.76
CA ILE A 397 -3.91 -25.08 -4.27
C ILE A 397 -5.20 -24.68 -3.56
N ASP A 398 -5.17 -24.52 -2.24
CA ASP A 398 -6.32 -24.09 -1.44
C ASP A 398 -6.82 -22.70 -1.88
N VAL A 399 -5.91 -21.73 -1.96
CA VAL A 399 -6.21 -20.37 -2.47
C VAL A 399 -6.78 -20.44 -3.89
N SER A 400 -6.14 -21.22 -4.77
CA SER A 400 -6.56 -21.35 -6.17
C SER A 400 -7.96 -21.95 -6.30
N LYS A 401 -8.32 -22.94 -5.46
CA LYS A 401 -9.68 -23.52 -5.41
C LYS A 401 -10.72 -22.50 -4.93
N GLY A 402 -10.38 -21.71 -3.92
CA GLY A 402 -11.25 -20.64 -3.42
C GLY A 402 -11.52 -19.59 -4.50
N MET A 403 -10.47 -19.12 -5.17
CA MET A 403 -10.59 -18.15 -6.26
C MET A 403 -11.31 -18.70 -7.49
N ASN A 404 -11.05 -19.94 -7.88
CA ASN A 404 -11.77 -20.60 -8.96
C ASN A 404 -13.28 -20.65 -8.69
N TYR A 405 -13.67 -20.97 -7.44
CA TYR A 405 -15.07 -20.97 -7.04
C TYR A 405 -15.71 -19.57 -7.12
N LEU A 406 -15.01 -18.52 -6.65
CA LEU A 406 -15.49 -17.14 -6.76
C LEU A 406 -15.69 -16.74 -8.23
N HIS A 407 -14.72 -17.03 -9.09
CA HIS A 407 -14.78 -16.73 -10.53
C HIS A 407 -15.92 -17.46 -11.24
N GLN A 408 -16.16 -18.73 -10.91
CA GLN A 408 -17.31 -19.50 -11.42
C GLN A 408 -18.67 -18.92 -11.01
N ASN A 409 -18.71 -18.18 -9.90
CA ASN A 409 -19.89 -17.46 -9.44
C ASN A 409 -19.91 -15.98 -9.91
N ASN A 410 -19.09 -15.62 -10.89
CA ASN A 410 -18.95 -14.26 -11.44
C ASN A 410 -18.53 -13.20 -10.41
N ILE A 411 -17.73 -13.59 -9.42
CA ILE A 411 -17.20 -12.69 -8.39
C ILE A 411 -15.71 -12.47 -8.64
N ILE A 412 -15.33 -11.21 -8.90
CA ILE A 412 -13.92 -10.77 -8.99
C ILE A 412 -13.51 -10.24 -7.61
N HIS A 413 -12.43 -10.76 -7.04
CA HIS A 413 -12.00 -10.44 -5.68
C HIS A 413 -11.43 -9.01 -5.56
N ARG A 414 -10.59 -8.58 -6.50
CA ARG A 414 -9.99 -7.23 -6.64
C ARG A 414 -8.95 -6.80 -5.59
N ASP A 415 -8.96 -7.40 -4.40
CA ASP A 415 -7.96 -7.15 -3.34
C ASP A 415 -7.28 -8.46 -2.89
N LEU A 416 -6.91 -9.34 -3.82
CA LEU A 416 -6.27 -10.61 -3.47
C LEU A 416 -4.83 -10.36 -3.00
N LYS A 417 -4.53 -10.70 -1.75
CA LYS A 417 -3.20 -10.54 -1.13
C LYS A 417 -3.07 -11.47 0.07
N THR A 418 -1.85 -11.73 0.54
CA THR A 418 -1.62 -12.62 1.69
C THR A 418 -2.29 -12.15 2.99
N ALA A 419 -2.63 -10.86 3.12
CA ALA A 419 -3.41 -10.35 4.26
C ALA A 419 -4.88 -10.80 4.25
N ASN A 420 -5.43 -11.09 3.06
CA ASN A 420 -6.82 -11.56 2.87
C ASN A 420 -6.90 -13.09 2.68
N LEU A 421 -5.78 -13.79 2.90
CA LEU A 421 -5.72 -15.25 2.94
C LEU A 421 -5.59 -15.69 4.40
N LEU A 422 -6.59 -16.37 4.92
CA LEU A 422 -6.67 -16.73 6.34
C LEU A 422 -6.44 -18.23 6.54
N MET A 423 -5.86 -18.60 7.68
CA MET A 423 -5.50 -19.97 8.02
C MET A 423 -6.16 -20.44 9.33
N ASP A 424 -6.67 -21.66 9.34
CA ASP A 424 -7.22 -22.32 10.53
C ASP A 424 -6.17 -23.17 11.28
N GLU A 425 -6.55 -23.81 12.40
CA GLU A 425 -5.61 -24.63 13.18
C GLU A 425 -5.02 -25.81 12.39
N ASN A 426 -5.73 -26.30 11.37
CA ASN A 426 -5.39 -27.47 10.54
C ASN A 426 -4.57 -27.09 9.28
N GLU A 427 -4.10 -25.85 9.20
CA GLU A 427 -3.37 -25.30 8.05
C GLU A 427 -4.20 -25.38 6.74
N LEU A 428 -5.53 -25.28 6.84
CA LEU A 428 -6.41 -25.05 5.70
C LEU A 428 -6.49 -23.54 5.45
N VAL A 429 -6.31 -23.15 4.19
CA VAL A 429 -6.38 -21.74 3.80
C VAL A 429 -7.70 -21.40 3.13
N LYS A 430 -8.27 -20.25 3.52
CA LYS A 430 -9.50 -19.69 2.97
C LYS A 430 -9.29 -18.25 2.50
N VAL A 431 -9.94 -17.91 1.39
CA VAL A 431 -9.99 -16.54 0.86
C VAL A 431 -11.04 -15.74 1.63
N ALA A 432 -10.64 -14.58 2.16
CA ALA A 432 -11.46 -13.65 2.94
C ALA A 432 -11.64 -12.31 2.22
N ASP A 433 -12.49 -11.42 2.74
CA ASP A 433 -12.68 -10.04 2.25
C ASP A 433 -13.04 -9.91 0.75
N PHE A 434 -13.59 -10.97 0.15
CA PHE A 434 -14.14 -10.98 -1.21
C PHE A 434 -15.47 -10.22 -1.32
N GLY A 435 -16.07 -9.80 -0.21
CA GLY A 435 -17.35 -9.10 -0.19
C GLY A 435 -17.26 -7.61 -0.55
N VAL A 436 -16.05 -7.06 -0.70
CA VAL A 436 -15.78 -5.76 -1.36
C VAL A 436 -15.75 -5.93 -2.90
N ALA A 437 -16.07 -7.12 -3.42
CA ALA A 437 -16.22 -7.37 -4.85
C ALA A 437 -17.28 -6.44 -5.44
N ARG A 438 -16.81 -5.35 -6.05
CA ARG A 438 -17.70 -4.35 -6.66
C ARG A 438 -18.37 -5.01 -7.86
N VAL A 439 -19.68 -4.98 -7.95
CA VAL A 439 -20.40 -5.34 -9.19
C VAL A 439 -20.02 -4.30 -10.22
N GLN A 440 -19.13 -4.63 -11.17
CA GLN A 440 -18.81 -3.98 -12.46
C GLN A 440 -19.04 -2.46 -12.61
N THR A 441 -18.96 -1.69 -11.52
CA THR A 441 -19.27 -0.26 -11.45
C THR A 441 -17.95 0.46 -11.30
N GLN A 442 -17.72 1.35 -12.26
CA GLN A 442 -16.46 2.03 -12.50
C GLN A 442 -16.13 3.09 -11.43
N SER A 443 -16.83 3.17 -10.29
CA SER A 443 -16.84 4.38 -9.45
C SER A 443 -16.75 4.13 -7.94
N GLY A 444 -15.64 3.58 -7.46
CA GLY A 444 -15.38 3.48 -6.01
C GLY A 444 -14.05 4.09 -5.62
N VAL A 445 -14.07 4.87 -4.54
CA VAL A 445 -12.89 5.50 -3.93
C VAL A 445 -11.91 4.41 -3.43
N MET A 446 -10.62 4.60 -3.64
CA MET A 446 -9.46 3.77 -3.32
C MET A 446 -8.46 4.79 -2.80
N THR A 447 -8.46 4.98 -1.49
CA THR A 447 -7.51 5.87 -0.83
C THR A 447 -6.10 5.34 -1.07
N ALA A 448 -5.16 6.23 -1.41
CA ALA A 448 -3.76 5.91 -1.72
C ALA A 448 -2.99 5.25 -0.57
N GLU A 449 -3.62 5.10 0.60
CA GLU A 449 -3.02 4.61 1.83
C GLU A 449 -3.03 3.08 2.03
N THR A 450 -3.73 2.30 1.22
CA THR A 450 -4.07 0.91 1.61
C THR A 450 -2.96 -0.13 1.44
N GLY A 451 -1.75 0.22 0.98
CA GLY A 451 -0.64 -0.73 0.81
C GLY A 451 -0.87 -1.85 -0.22
N THR A 452 -2.11 -2.00 -0.73
CA THR A 452 -2.55 -3.01 -1.69
C THR A 452 -1.86 -2.89 -3.05
N TYR A 453 -1.39 -1.71 -3.44
CA TYR A 453 -0.78 -1.45 -4.75
C TYR A 453 0.29 -2.47 -5.17
N ARG A 454 1.03 -3.03 -4.20
CA ARG A 454 2.08 -4.02 -4.45
C ARG A 454 1.56 -5.32 -5.08
N TRP A 455 0.29 -5.68 -4.88
CA TRP A 455 -0.32 -6.89 -5.45
C TRP A 455 -1.21 -6.60 -6.66
N MET A 456 -1.42 -5.33 -7.02
CA MET A 456 -2.38 -4.96 -8.07
C MET A 456 -1.84 -5.23 -9.47
N ALA A 457 -2.74 -5.69 -10.34
CA ALA A 457 -2.45 -5.84 -11.76
C ALA A 457 -2.33 -4.48 -12.46
N PRO A 458 -1.52 -4.36 -13.54
CA PRO A 458 -1.29 -3.11 -14.23
C PRO A 458 -2.58 -2.46 -14.74
N GLU A 459 -3.50 -3.24 -15.30
CA GLU A 459 -4.78 -2.73 -15.81
C GLU A 459 -5.70 -2.18 -14.69
N VAL A 460 -5.56 -2.68 -13.46
CA VAL A 460 -6.30 -2.18 -12.30
C VAL A 460 -5.69 -0.86 -11.81
N ILE A 461 -4.35 -0.76 -11.81
CA ILE A 461 -3.63 0.47 -11.46
C ILE A 461 -3.97 1.59 -12.45
N GLU A 462 -3.99 1.26 -13.74
CA GLU A 462 -4.32 2.19 -14.84
C GLU A 462 -5.83 2.47 -14.96
N HIS A 463 -6.68 1.90 -14.09
CA HIS A 463 -8.13 2.04 -14.14
C HIS A 463 -8.76 1.65 -15.49
N LYS A 464 -8.11 0.76 -16.24
CA LYS A 464 -8.65 0.20 -17.49
C LYS A 464 -9.75 -0.81 -17.17
N PRO A 465 -10.64 -1.13 -18.14
CA PRO A 465 -11.53 -2.27 -17.99
C PRO A 465 -10.72 -3.54 -17.69
N TYR A 466 -11.09 -4.24 -16.62
CA TYR A 466 -10.43 -5.47 -16.20
C TYR A 466 -11.46 -6.56 -15.90
N ASP A 467 -11.01 -7.80 -15.98
CA ASP A 467 -11.79 -8.99 -15.68
C ASP A 467 -11.15 -9.76 -14.52
N GLN A 468 -11.56 -11.02 -14.36
CA GLN A 468 -11.05 -11.94 -13.35
C GLN A 468 -9.54 -12.23 -13.46
N LYS A 469 -8.88 -11.90 -14.58
CA LYS A 469 -7.42 -12.07 -14.75
C LYS A 469 -6.60 -11.09 -13.91
N ALA A 470 -7.21 -10.01 -13.41
CA ALA A 470 -6.59 -9.15 -12.41
C ALA A 470 -6.24 -9.94 -11.13
N ASP A 471 -7.16 -10.79 -10.65
CA ASP A 471 -6.93 -11.61 -9.46
C ASP A 471 -5.82 -12.64 -9.70
N VAL A 472 -5.63 -13.12 -10.94
CA VAL A 472 -4.55 -14.04 -11.29
C VAL A 472 -3.17 -13.39 -11.16
N PHE A 473 -3.06 -12.12 -11.54
CA PHE A 473 -1.84 -11.35 -11.31
C PHE A 473 -1.54 -11.23 -9.83
N SER A 474 -2.54 -10.82 -9.04
CA SER A 474 -2.44 -10.67 -7.60
C SER A 474 -2.12 -11.99 -6.88
N PHE A 475 -2.65 -13.11 -7.39
CA PHE A 475 -2.27 -14.45 -6.95
C PHE A 475 -0.79 -14.74 -7.26
N GLY A 476 -0.29 -14.38 -8.44
CA GLY A 476 1.12 -14.52 -8.79
C GLY A 476 2.05 -13.79 -7.81
N ILE A 477 1.72 -12.55 -7.45
CA ILE A 477 2.48 -11.79 -6.45
C ILE A 477 2.37 -12.43 -5.06
N SER A 478 1.18 -12.87 -4.66
CA SER A 478 0.97 -13.56 -3.37
C SER A 478 1.73 -14.89 -3.28
N LEU A 479 1.80 -15.65 -4.38
CA LEU A 479 2.54 -16.89 -4.48
C LEU A 479 4.05 -16.65 -4.41
N TRP A 480 4.53 -15.57 -5.03
CA TRP A 480 5.92 -15.14 -4.88
C TRP A 480 6.24 -14.77 -3.43
N GLU A 481 5.36 -14.03 -2.76
CA GLU A 481 5.52 -13.66 -1.35
C GLU A 481 5.54 -14.89 -0.42
N LEU A 482 4.69 -15.90 -0.69
CA LEU A 482 4.71 -17.18 0.03
C LEU A 482 6.02 -17.94 -0.16
N LEU A 483 6.61 -17.83 -1.35
CA LEU A 483 7.85 -18.50 -1.73
C LEU A 483 9.08 -17.84 -1.09
N THR A 484 9.17 -16.51 -1.15
CA THR A 484 10.36 -15.77 -0.69
C THR A 484 10.27 -15.36 0.77
N ARG A 485 9.05 -15.18 1.29
CA ARG A 485 8.73 -14.54 2.58
C ARG A 485 9.15 -13.07 2.62
N GLU A 486 9.36 -12.47 1.46
CA GLU A 486 9.72 -11.06 1.33
C GLU A 486 8.48 -10.24 0.99
N LEU A 487 8.42 -9.02 1.52
CA LEU A 487 7.38 -8.08 1.12
C LEU A 487 7.58 -7.71 -0.37
N PRO A 488 6.57 -7.82 -1.23
CA PRO A 488 6.73 -7.50 -2.65
C PRO A 488 7.21 -6.07 -2.85
N TYR A 489 8.29 -5.91 -3.63
CA TYR A 489 8.92 -4.62 -3.90
C TYR A 489 9.33 -3.85 -2.63
N SER A 490 9.85 -4.56 -1.61
CA SER A 490 10.20 -4.00 -0.30
C SER A 490 11.07 -2.74 -0.31
N HIS A 491 11.84 -2.52 -1.38
CA HIS A 491 12.71 -1.36 -1.60
C HIS A 491 12.01 -0.12 -2.22
N LEU A 492 10.71 -0.22 -2.52
CA LEU A 492 9.89 0.85 -3.10
C LEU A 492 8.72 1.17 -2.19
N THR A 493 8.21 2.39 -2.24
CA THR A 493 6.88 2.70 -1.68
C THR A 493 5.78 1.95 -2.47
N PRO A 494 4.59 1.72 -1.89
CA PRO A 494 3.50 1.06 -2.62
C PRO A 494 3.15 1.75 -3.94
N LEU A 495 3.19 3.08 -3.98
CA LEU A 495 2.91 3.86 -5.19
C LEU A 495 4.05 3.73 -6.23
N GLN A 496 5.31 3.81 -5.80
CA GLN A 496 6.46 3.56 -6.68
C GLN A 496 6.43 2.15 -7.28
N ALA A 497 6.04 1.15 -6.49
CA ALA A 497 5.86 -0.22 -6.98
C ALA A 497 4.78 -0.27 -8.07
N ALA A 498 3.62 0.37 -7.87
CA ALA A 498 2.56 0.45 -8.87
C ALA A 498 3.02 1.13 -10.16
N VAL A 499 3.69 2.28 -10.06
CA VAL A 499 4.25 3.00 -11.22
C VAL A 499 5.27 2.12 -11.96
N GLY A 500 6.18 1.47 -11.24
CA GLY A 500 7.15 0.55 -11.83
C GLY A 500 6.50 -0.65 -12.54
N VAL A 501 5.44 -1.22 -11.98
CA VAL A 501 4.67 -2.33 -12.59
C VAL A 501 4.05 -1.91 -13.92
N VAL A 502 3.47 -0.70 -13.97
CA VAL A 502 2.79 -0.17 -15.16
C VAL A 502 3.78 0.28 -16.23
N GLN A 503 4.71 1.16 -15.87
CA GLN A 503 5.58 1.84 -16.84
C GLN A 503 6.81 1.03 -17.25
N LYS A 504 7.37 0.25 -16.31
CA LYS A 504 8.64 -0.48 -16.52
C LYS A 504 8.45 -2.00 -16.59
N GLY A 505 7.20 -2.48 -16.52
CA GLY A 505 6.92 -3.92 -16.47
C GLY A 505 7.56 -4.61 -15.26
N LEU A 506 7.78 -3.89 -14.16
CA LEU A 506 8.52 -4.37 -13.00
C LEU A 506 7.87 -5.63 -12.39
N ARG A 507 8.67 -6.68 -12.15
CA ARG A 507 8.24 -7.92 -11.47
C ARG A 507 9.23 -8.34 -10.38
N PRO A 508 8.78 -8.98 -9.30
CA PRO A 508 9.69 -9.49 -8.27
C PRO A 508 10.65 -10.54 -8.83
N THR A 509 11.88 -10.56 -8.33
CA THR A 509 12.90 -11.54 -8.77
C THR A 509 12.58 -12.92 -8.21
N ILE A 510 12.48 -13.93 -9.06
CA ILE A 510 12.28 -15.32 -8.64
C ILE A 510 13.64 -15.93 -8.23
N PRO A 511 13.78 -16.53 -7.03
CA PRO A 511 15.02 -17.20 -6.63
C PRO A 511 15.42 -18.33 -7.59
N LYS A 512 16.73 -18.44 -7.90
CA LYS A 512 17.27 -19.42 -8.87
C LYS A 512 17.00 -20.88 -8.50
N ASN A 513 16.85 -21.19 -7.22
CA ASN A 513 16.57 -22.52 -6.69
C ASN A 513 15.08 -22.89 -6.66
N THR A 514 14.21 -22.06 -7.23
CA THR A 514 12.76 -22.32 -7.31
C THR A 514 12.47 -23.45 -8.30
N HIS A 515 11.51 -24.32 -7.98
CA HIS A 515 11.09 -25.41 -8.85
C HIS A 515 10.73 -24.88 -10.26
N PRO A 516 11.29 -25.42 -11.36
CA PRO A 516 11.16 -24.81 -12.70
C PRO A 516 9.71 -24.58 -13.15
N ARG A 517 8.81 -25.53 -12.89
CA ARG A 517 7.38 -25.37 -13.20
C ARG A 517 6.69 -24.31 -12.34
N LEU A 518 7.13 -24.12 -11.09
CA LEU A 518 6.59 -23.08 -10.21
C LEU A 518 7.05 -21.70 -10.67
N SER A 519 8.32 -21.58 -11.09
CA SER A 519 8.84 -20.36 -11.72
C SER A 519 8.08 -20.03 -13.01
N GLY A 520 7.84 -21.03 -13.87
CA GLY A 520 7.04 -20.86 -15.09
C GLY A 520 5.61 -20.43 -14.80
N LEU A 521 4.99 -20.98 -13.75
CA LEU A 521 3.66 -20.57 -13.30
C LEU A 521 3.63 -19.10 -12.85
N LEU A 522 4.61 -18.66 -12.04
CA LEU A 522 4.74 -17.26 -11.63
C LEU A 522 4.85 -16.34 -12.83
N TYR A 523 5.73 -16.67 -13.79
CA TYR A 523 5.87 -15.92 -15.05
C TYR A 523 4.57 -15.79 -15.82
N ARG A 524 3.77 -16.86 -15.91
CA ARG A 524 2.46 -16.82 -16.57
C ARG A 524 1.42 -16.00 -15.81
N CYS A 525 1.40 -16.08 -14.47
CA CYS A 525 0.39 -15.39 -13.66
C CYS A 525 0.49 -13.87 -13.74
N TRP A 526 1.70 -13.31 -13.83
CA TRP A 526 1.91 -11.85 -13.83
C TRP A 526 2.27 -11.26 -15.19
N GLN A 527 1.85 -11.89 -16.29
CA GLN A 527 2.02 -11.34 -17.64
C GLN A 527 1.38 -9.94 -17.74
N GLN A 528 2.00 -9.06 -18.53
CA GLN A 528 1.47 -7.70 -18.74
C GLN A 528 0.07 -7.78 -19.37
N ASP A 529 -0.05 -8.56 -20.45
CA ASP A 529 -1.32 -8.85 -21.11
C ASP A 529 -2.18 -9.83 -20.28
N PRO A 530 -3.38 -9.43 -19.83
CA PRO A 530 -4.29 -10.30 -19.07
C PRO A 530 -4.70 -11.57 -19.82
N MET A 531 -4.72 -11.56 -21.15
CA MET A 531 -5.12 -12.73 -21.95
C MET A 531 -4.12 -13.87 -21.88
N GLN A 532 -2.84 -13.57 -21.65
CA GLN A 532 -1.78 -14.57 -21.52
C GLN A 532 -1.74 -15.24 -20.12
N ARG A 533 -2.47 -14.68 -19.16
CA ARG A 533 -2.56 -15.22 -17.80
C ARG A 533 -3.47 -16.46 -17.79
N PRO A 534 -3.10 -17.55 -17.08
CA PRO A 534 -3.95 -18.73 -16.94
C PRO A 534 -5.23 -18.39 -16.15
N ASN A 535 -6.27 -19.21 -16.28
CA ASN A 535 -7.38 -19.21 -15.32
C ASN A 535 -7.03 -20.05 -14.08
N PHE A 536 -7.78 -19.91 -12.98
CA PHE A 536 -7.51 -20.67 -11.77
C PHE A 536 -7.67 -22.19 -11.93
N SER A 537 -8.53 -22.68 -12.83
CA SER A 537 -8.60 -24.12 -13.14
C SER A 537 -7.28 -24.66 -13.68
N GLU A 538 -6.65 -23.98 -14.65
CA GLU A 538 -5.32 -24.34 -15.16
C GLU A 538 -4.24 -24.25 -14.07
N ILE A 539 -4.29 -23.22 -13.22
CA ILE A 539 -3.34 -23.06 -12.10
C ILE A 539 -3.43 -24.26 -11.15
N ILE A 540 -4.65 -24.72 -10.82
CA ILE A 540 -4.87 -25.88 -9.95
C ILE A 540 -4.23 -27.13 -10.56
N GLU A 541 -4.44 -27.39 -11.84
CA GLU A 541 -3.85 -28.54 -12.55
C GLU A 541 -2.32 -28.50 -12.51
N ILE A 542 -1.73 -27.34 -12.80
CA ILE A 542 -0.28 -27.14 -12.77
C ILE A 542 0.27 -27.41 -11.37
N LEU A 543 -0.34 -26.85 -10.32
CA LEU A 543 0.10 -27.03 -8.94
C LEU A 543 -0.03 -28.48 -8.46
N GLN A 544 -1.08 -29.19 -8.88
CA GLN A 544 -1.27 -30.61 -8.58
C GLN A 544 -0.19 -31.47 -9.24
N GLN A 545 0.15 -31.16 -10.49
CA GLN A 545 1.22 -31.86 -11.20
C GLN A 545 2.60 -31.62 -10.55
N ILE A 546 2.90 -30.38 -10.11
CA ILE A 546 4.12 -30.10 -9.34
C ILE A 546 4.11 -30.89 -8.02
N THR A 547 2.98 -30.96 -7.34
CA THR A 547 2.85 -31.71 -6.08
C THR A 547 3.16 -33.19 -6.28
N LYS A 548 2.69 -33.79 -7.38
CA LYS A 548 3.00 -35.17 -7.74
C LYS A 548 4.49 -35.38 -7.97
N GLU A 549 5.13 -34.52 -8.77
CA GLU A 549 6.58 -34.58 -9.04
C GLU A 549 7.42 -34.47 -7.76
N VAL A 550 7.05 -33.56 -6.86
CA VAL A 550 7.73 -33.38 -5.56
C VAL A 550 7.57 -34.59 -4.64
N ASN A 551 6.44 -35.31 -4.72
CA ASN A 551 6.22 -36.52 -3.94
C ASN A 551 6.95 -37.73 -4.53
N ASP A 552 6.95 -37.88 -5.86
CA ASP A 552 7.62 -38.98 -6.56
C ASP A 552 9.15 -38.92 -6.35
N ALA A 553 9.73 -37.71 -6.38
CA ALA A 553 11.15 -37.49 -6.09
C ALA A 553 11.56 -37.88 -4.65
N LYS A 554 10.62 -37.88 -3.69
CA LYS A 554 10.89 -38.36 -2.32
C LYS A 554 10.85 -39.88 -2.20
N THR A 555 10.05 -40.55 -3.02
CA THR A 555 9.94 -42.02 -3.00
C THR A 555 11.12 -42.72 -3.66
N ASP A 556 11.74 -42.12 -4.68
CA ASP A 556 12.91 -42.69 -5.34
C ASP A 556 14.20 -42.54 -4.51
N GLY A 557 14.30 -41.49 -3.68
CA GLY A 557 15.42 -41.32 -2.73
C GLY A 557 15.50 -42.38 -1.61
N TYR A 558 14.46 -43.22 -1.44
CA TYR A 558 14.44 -44.32 -0.48
C TYR A 558 14.78 -45.69 -1.10
N LYS A 559 14.92 -45.79 -2.44
CA LYS A 559 15.18 -47.06 -3.14
C LYS A 559 16.65 -47.35 -3.44
N ASP A 560 17.56 -46.39 -3.25
CA ASP A 560 19.00 -46.58 -3.45
C ASP A 560 19.79 -46.78 -2.15
N LYS A 561 19.63 -47.96 -1.54
CA LYS A 561 20.71 -48.63 -0.80
C LYS A 561 20.57 -50.16 -0.91
N PRO A 562 21.20 -50.81 -1.89
CA PRO A 562 21.58 -52.20 -1.74
C PRO A 562 22.88 -52.25 -0.91
N SER A 563 22.79 -52.87 0.26
CA SER A 563 23.92 -53.29 1.07
C SER A 563 24.78 -54.30 0.29
N HIS A 564 25.86 -53.84 -0.33
CA HIS A 564 26.97 -54.70 -0.72
C HIS A 564 28.16 -54.42 0.19
N GLY A 565 28.34 -55.30 1.17
CA GLY A 565 29.63 -55.46 1.84
C GLY A 565 30.63 -56.05 0.85
N LEU A 566 31.80 -55.42 0.74
CA LEU A 566 32.98 -56.02 0.16
C LEU A 566 34.17 -55.75 1.09
N LEU A 567 34.76 -56.85 1.49
CA LEU A 567 35.84 -57.04 2.45
C LEU A 567 37.11 -56.29 2.06
N SER A 568 37.74 -55.70 3.06
CA SER A 568 39.13 -55.23 3.02
C SER A 568 40.10 -56.39 2.82
N SER A 569 40.91 -56.34 1.76
CA SER A 569 42.15 -57.13 1.67
C SER A 569 43.35 -56.18 1.53
N PHE A 570 43.98 -55.87 2.66
CA PHE A 570 45.35 -55.37 2.68
C PHE A 570 46.30 -56.51 2.31
N ARG A 571 47.04 -56.35 1.21
CA ARG A 571 48.30 -57.09 0.97
C ARG A 571 49.43 -56.08 0.76
N ARG A 572 50.28 -55.97 1.78
CA ARG A 572 51.67 -55.49 1.66
C ARG A 572 52.50 -56.59 0.99
N SER A 573 53.26 -56.23 -0.04
CA SER A 573 54.61 -56.76 -0.29
C SER A 573 55.27 -56.05 -1.48
N ASN A 574 56.42 -55.43 -1.21
CA ASN A 574 57.65 -55.26 -2.02
C ASN A 574 57.48 -54.96 -3.52
N HIS A 575 57.94 -53.82 -4.03
CA HIS A 575 59.36 -53.51 -4.24
C HIS A 575 59.54 -52.02 -4.58
#